data_AF-A0A913WQB4-F1
#
_entry.id   AF-A0A913WQB4-F1
#
_cell.length_a   1.000
_cell.length_b   1.000
_cell.length_c   1.000
_cell.angle_alpha   90.00
_cell.angle_beta   90.00
_cell.angle_gamma   90.00
#
_symmetry.space_group_name_H-M   'P 1'
#
loop_
_entity.id
_entity.type
_entity.pdbx_description
1 polymer ?
#
loop_
_entity_poly.entity_id
_entity_poly.type
_entity_poly.pdbx_seq_one_letter_code
_entity_poly.pdbx_strand_id
1 'polypeptide(L)'
;MILECITITIFVFFKHANSQSHCVGTCYSGRLFPEPQDIFHGKHLKGYSYNNITTDDPVKCYSSCVQDCRCKACQMKDARCELLDEDKTSKTLTDELGYVYFDLKQTMYKGHRPPMVSQGCYNGCCRSQPCMNGGTCVEHCNSPKNKFTCICQKWHHGKICEKTISSCMDVRSASSMIPKDGVYELKRFDNRAIIPVYCAFQDDPRQAWTLIESFSRNQSLFKGTPFYIGNTQNRNLPPSWDLFRLGLLRVQYFRRRSTLFRATCDFPNRMSLTPDLLIGRLSDVDIINEKDIAGCRRYKFIDIRGHNCTNCTANTRHGTSFSWHFHLDITHQGDGCDFHPPVTVQDADNFGFYDDIDGASKCTATPQSTTQWWLGEEK
;
A
#
# COMPACT_ATOMS: atom_id res chain seq x y z
N MET A 1 79.82 45.88 -31.46
CA MET A 1 80.29 44.72 -30.69
C MET A 1 79.09 44.21 -29.90
N ILE A 2 78.88 42.89 -29.95
CA ILE A 2 77.60 42.18 -29.86
C ILE A 2 76.94 42.31 -28.47
N LEU A 3 75.63 42.60 -28.43
CA LEU A 3 74.80 42.53 -27.23
C LEU A 3 74.16 41.13 -27.20
N GLU A 4 74.67 40.23 -26.37
CA GLU A 4 74.06 38.90 -26.19
C GLU A 4 72.79 39.01 -25.32
N CYS A 5 71.68 38.54 -25.87
CA CYS A 5 70.39 38.49 -25.20
C CYS A 5 70.26 37.13 -24.50
N ILE A 6 70.43 37.10 -23.17
CA ILE A 6 70.28 35.89 -22.37
C ILE A 6 68.78 35.58 -22.21
N THR A 7 68.32 34.49 -22.84
CA THR A 7 66.98 33.95 -22.65
C THR A 7 67.02 32.89 -21.55
N ILE A 8 66.37 33.15 -20.42
CA ILE A 8 66.21 32.17 -19.32
C ILE A 8 64.90 31.42 -19.55
N THR A 9 64.97 30.14 -19.90
CA THR A 9 63.81 29.25 -20.00
C THR A 9 63.56 28.58 -18.66
N ILE A 10 62.50 28.97 -17.95
CA ILE A 10 62.09 28.35 -16.68
C ILE A 10 61.30 27.08 -16.99
N PHE A 11 61.92 25.92 -16.78
CA PHE A 11 61.23 24.62 -16.80
C PHE A 11 60.48 24.41 -15.48
N VAL A 12 59.16 24.62 -15.49
CA VAL A 12 58.27 24.27 -14.38
C VAL A 12 57.97 22.76 -14.46
N PHE A 13 58.62 21.98 -13.60
CA PHE A 13 58.28 20.57 -13.42
C PHE A 13 56.96 20.44 -12.63
N PHE A 14 55.85 20.24 -13.33
CA PHE A 14 54.62 19.74 -12.70
C PHE A 14 54.84 18.28 -12.27
N LYS A 15 55.18 18.06 -11.00
CA LYS A 15 55.01 16.74 -10.39
C LYS A 15 53.52 16.38 -10.44
N HIS A 16 53.15 15.50 -11.37
CA HIS A 16 51.85 14.85 -11.33
C HIS A 16 51.81 14.00 -10.06
N ALA A 17 51.16 14.52 -9.02
CA ALA A 17 50.78 13.71 -7.88
C ALA A 17 49.71 12.73 -8.37
N ASN A 18 50.11 11.49 -8.66
CA ASN A 18 49.17 10.39 -8.84
C ASN A 18 48.43 10.19 -7.52
N SER A 19 47.30 10.86 -7.35
CA SER A 19 46.30 10.58 -6.33
C SER A 19 45.79 9.15 -6.56
N GLN A 20 46.45 8.16 -5.96
CA GLN A 20 45.86 6.83 -5.82
C GLN A 20 44.64 7.00 -4.92
N SER A 21 43.44 6.81 -5.48
CA SER A 21 42.23 6.86 -4.68
C SER A 21 42.31 5.77 -3.61
N HIS A 22 42.19 6.17 -2.34
CA HIS A 22 42.10 5.26 -1.19
C HIS A 22 40.76 4.51 -1.16
N CYS A 23 40.28 4.08 -2.32
CA CYS A 23 39.05 3.32 -2.44
C CYS A 23 39.27 1.91 -1.89
N VAL A 24 38.50 1.57 -0.85
CA VAL A 24 38.45 0.22 -0.28
C VAL A 24 37.16 -0.44 -0.76
N GLY A 25 37.27 -1.51 -1.55
CA GLY A 25 36.13 -2.16 -2.19
C GLY A 25 35.62 -1.43 -3.44
N THR A 26 34.32 -1.14 -3.51
CA THR A 26 33.67 -0.43 -4.63
C THR A 26 33.28 0.96 -4.18
N CYS A 27 33.74 1.98 -4.90
CA CYS A 27 33.44 3.38 -4.59
C CYS A 27 32.67 4.03 -5.73
N TYR A 28 31.89 5.03 -5.38
CA TYR A 28 31.09 5.82 -6.31
C TYR A 28 31.63 7.24 -6.29
N SER A 29 32.10 7.73 -7.44
CA SER A 29 32.51 9.12 -7.58
C SER A 29 31.58 9.83 -8.57
N GLY A 30 31.31 11.09 -8.30
CA GLY A 30 30.52 11.97 -9.15
C GLY A 30 31.05 13.39 -9.01
N ARG A 31 30.59 14.29 -9.87
CA ARG A 31 30.85 15.72 -9.70
C ARG A 31 30.18 16.21 -8.41
N LEU A 32 30.72 17.27 -7.82
CA LEU A 32 30.10 17.92 -6.64
C LEU A 32 28.79 18.64 -6.98
N PHE A 33 28.52 18.82 -8.27
CA PHE A 33 27.30 19.42 -8.81
C PHE A 33 26.95 18.76 -10.16
N PRO A 34 25.66 18.61 -10.53
CA PRO A 34 25.28 17.97 -11.78
C PRO A 34 25.57 18.87 -12.99
N GLU A 35 25.68 18.24 -14.16
CA GLU A 35 25.80 18.96 -15.41
C GLU A 35 24.47 19.62 -15.82
N PRO A 36 24.47 20.69 -16.64
CA PRO A 36 23.23 21.35 -17.07
C PRO A 36 22.18 20.40 -17.66
N GLN A 37 22.58 19.34 -18.39
CA GLN A 37 21.66 18.34 -18.95
C GLN A 37 20.99 17.42 -17.91
N ASP A 38 21.52 17.37 -16.69
CA ASP A 38 21.01 16.56 -15.58
C ASP A 38 20.16 17.39 -14.60
N ILE A 39 19.90 18.67 -14.93
CA ILE A 39 19.06 19.60 -14.17
C ILE A 39 17.72 19.81 -14.90
N PHE A 40 16.62 19.60 -14.19
CA PHE A 40 15.26 19.68 -14.74
C PHE A 40 14.45 20.71 -13.97
N HIS A 41 14.23 21.89 -14.56
CA HIS A 41 13.47 22.97 -13.96
C HIS A 41 11.96 22.76 -14.11
N GLY A 42 11.20 23.18 -13.09
CA GLY A 42 9.75 23.07 -13.06
C GLY A 42 9.26 21.62 -13.00
N LYS A 43 10.12 20.67 -12.61
CA LYS A 43 9.83 19.23 -12.59
C LYS A 43 10.25 18.61 -11.27
N HIS A 44 9.51 17.60 -10.82
CA HIS A 44 9.81 16.87 -9.60
C HIS A 44 9.22 15.45 -9.60
N LEU A 45 9.66 14.61 -8.67
CA LEU A 45 9.05 13.33 -8.32
C LEU A 45 8.22 13.50 -7.04
N LYS A 46 6.90 13.43 -7.17
CA LYS A 46 5.97 13.57 -6.04
C LYS A 46 5.88 12.28 -5.22
N GLY A 47 6.10 12.39 -3.91
CA GLY A 47 5.88 11.28 -2.95
C GLY A 47 7.05 10.29 -2.81
N TYR A 48 8.23 10.62 -3.34
CA TYR A 48 9.42 9.75 -3.31
C TYR A 48 10.56 10.30 -2.44
N SER A 49 10.33 11.41 -1.72
CA SER A 49 11.28 11.90 -0.72
C SER A 49 11.29 10.97 0.49
N TYR A 50 12.48 10.51 0.87
CA TYR A 50 12.68 9.75 2.12
C TYR A 50 13.41 10.56 3.19
N ASN A 51 14.03 11.68 2.82
CA ASN A 51 14.73 12.57 3.74
C ASN A 51 14.70 14.00 3.20
N ASN A 52 14.56 14.98 4.10
CA ASN A 52 14.51 16.39 3.75
C ASN A 52 15.61 17.15 4.50
N ILE A 53 16.32 18.01 3.78
CA ILE A 53 17.39 18.87 4.30
C ILE A 53 16.97 20.31 4.03
N THR A 54 17.10 21.19 5.03
CA THR A 54 16.87 22.63 4.83
C THR A 54 18.15 23.28 4.33
N THR A 55 18.15 23.74 3.08
CA THR A 55 19.26 24.44 2.42
C THR A 55 18.75 25.18 1.20
N ASP A 56 19.24 26.39 0.97
CA ASP A 56 19.06 27.17 -0.25
C ASP A 56 20.18 26.92 -1.28
N ASP A 57 21.30 26.33 -0.87
CA ASP A 57 22.42 25.95 -1.74
C ASP A 57 22.18 24.61 -2.49
N PRO A 58 22.08 24.62 -3.83
CA PRO A 58 21.94 23.42 -4.65
C PRO A 58 23.14 22.47 -4.58
N VAL A 59 24.35 22.99 -4.39
CA VAL A 59 25.56 22.18 -4.26
C VAL A 59 25.52 21.37 -2.97
N LYS A 60 25.08 21.98 -1.86
CA LYS A 60 24.89 21.29 -0.59
C LYS A 60 23.81 20.21 -0.69
N CYS A 61 22.70 20.49 -1.38
CA CYS A 61 21.65 19.48 -1.60
C CYS A 61 22.18 18.28 -2.40
N TYR A 62 22.82 18.53 -3.55
CA TYR A 62 23.31 17.48 -4.42
C TYR A 62 24.45 16.66 -3.78
N SER A 63 25.42 17.33 -3.13
CA SER A 63 26.51 16.64 -2.43
C SER A 63 26.02 15.79 -1.25
N SER A 64 24.94 16.20 -0.57
CA SER A 64 24.28 15.37 0.45
C SER A 64 23.71 14.08 -0.17
N CYS A 65 23.11 14.16 -1.36
CA CYS A 65 22.64 12.99 -2.09
C CYS A 65 23.80 12.07 -2.52
N VAL A 66 24.91 12.64 -3.02
CA VAL A 66 26.10 11.89 -3.45
C VAL A 66 26.66 11.01 -2.32
N GLN A 67 26.62 11.52 -1.08
CA GLN A 67 27.15 10.85 0.12
C GLN A 67 26.18 9.85 0.75
N ASP A 68 24.90 9.85 0.35
CA ASP A 68 23.90 8.93 0.87
C ASP A 68 23.74 7.71 -0.07
N CYS A 69 23.92 6.51 0.48
CA CYS A 69 23.83 5.27 -0.27
C CYS A 69 22.43 4.94 -0.80
N ARG A 70 21.38 5.48 -0.18
CA ARG A 70 19.98 5.31 -0.57
C ARG A 70 19.56 6.30 -1.66
N CYS A 71 20.26 7.44 -1.76
CA CYS A 71 19.90 8.49 -2.70
C CYS A 71 20.15 8.09 -4.15
N LYS A 72 19.13 8.25 -4.99
CA LYS A 72 19.19 8.04 -6.44
C LYS A 72 19.02 9.33 -7.24
N ALA A 73 18.42 10.34 -6.63
CA ALA A 73 18.24 11.68 -7.17
C ALA A 73 17.89 12.62 -6.00
N CYS A 74 17.95 13.93 -6.23
CA CYS A 74 17.45 14.92 -5.29
C CYS A 74 16.68 16.01 -6.01
N GLN A 75 15.81 16.72 -5.29
CA GLN A 75 15.07 17.84 -5.84
C GLN A 75 14.94 18.95 -4.81
N MET A 76 14.76 20.18 -5.27
CA MET A 76 14.61 21.34 -4.41
C MET A 76 13.36 22.14 -4.77
N LYS A 77 12.72 22.72 -3.75
CA LYS A 77 11.77 23.81 -3.87
C LYS A 77 12.05 24.79 -2.74
N ASP A 78 12.38 26.04 -3.10
CA ASP A 78 12.86 27.04 -2.14
C ASP A 78 14.04 26.48 -1.32
N ALA A 79 14.01 26.62 0.01
CA ALA A 79 15.04 26.08 0.91
C ALA A 79 14.82 24.60 1.31
N ARG A 80 13.93 23.86 0.63
CA ARG A 80 13.66 22.44 0.91
C ARG A 80 14.37 21.57 -0.12
N CYS A 81 15.42 20.88 0.31
CA CYS A 81 16.08 19.81 -0.43
C CYS A 81 15.49 18.46 -0.04
N GLU A 82 15.07 17.68 -1.03
CA GLU A 82 14.45 16.38 -0.87
C GLU A 82 15.36 15.31 -1.49
N LEU A 83 15.78 14.34 -0.69
CA LEU A 83 16.56 13.18 -1.16
C LEU A 83 15.58 12.07 -1.57
N LEU A 84 15.78 11.54 -2.77
CA LEU A 84 14.85 10.62 -3.41
C LEU A 84 15.46 9.23 -3.52
N ASP A 85 14.67 8.21 -3.20
CA ASP A 85 15.06 6.81 -3.35
C ASP A 85 14.56 6.18 -4.66
N GLU A 86 14.02 7.03 -5.54
CA GLU A 86 13.67 6.79 -6.93
C GLU A 86 14.28 7.90 -7.82
N ASP A 87 14.26 7.67 -9.12
CA ASP A 87 14.75 8.60 -10.12
C ASP A 87 13.86 8.63 -11.37
N LYS A 88 14.19 9.52 -12.32
CA LYS A 88 13.47 9.68 -13.60
C LYS A 88 13.44 8.45 -14.51
N THR A 89 14.27 7.43 -14.25
CA THR A 89 14.28 6.17 -15.00
C THR A 89 13.30 5.16 -14.41
N SER A 90 13.06 5.26 -13.10
CA SER A 90 12.11 4.43 -12.37
C SER A 90 10.69 5.02 -12.31
N LYS A 91 10.56 6.35 -12.36
CA LYS A 91 9.31 7.10 -12.18
C LYS A 91 9.22 8.30 -13.11
N THR A 92 8.00 8.68 -13.48
CA THR A 92 7.73 9.84 -14.34
C THR A 92 7.77 11.13 -13.52
N LEU A 93 8.51 12.12 -14.03
CA LEU A 93 8.52 13.48 -13.47
C LEU A 93 7.18 14.18 -13.71
N THR A 94 6.70 14.91 -12.70
CA THR A 94 5.52 15.78 -12.77
C THR A 94 5.94 17.24 -12.87
N ASP A 95 5.16 18.04 -13.59
CA ASP A 95 5.42 19.47 -13.72
C ASP A 95 4.85 20.25 -12.52
N GLU A 96 5.70 21.06 -11.88
CA GLU A 96 5.31 21.99 -10.82
C GLU A 96 6.31 23.15 -10.76
N LEU A 97 5.81 24.38 -10.90
CA LEU A 97 6.64 25.60 -10.86
C LEU A 97 7.36 25.75 -9.52
N GLY A 98 8.61 26.21 -9.58
CA GLY A 98 9.48 26.42 -8.41
C GLY A 98 10.29 25.19 -8.00
N TYR A 99 10.02 23.99 -8.54
CA TYR A 99 10.88 22.83 -8.33
C TYR A 99 12.08 22.81 -9.28
N VAL A 100 13.19 22.26 -8.80
CA VAL A 100 14.35 21.86 -9.61
C VAL A 100 14.74 20.45 -9.23
N TYR A 101 14.71 19.52 -10.20
CA TYR A 101 15.13 18.13 -10.01
C TYR A 101 16.56 17.92 -10.54
N PHE A 102 17.35 17.15 -9.80
CA PHE A 102 18.75 16.83 -10.11
C PHE A 102 18.90 15.30 -10.26
N ASP A 103 19.25 14.84 -11.46
CA ASP A 103 19.57 13.41 -11.68
C ASP A 103 20.97 13.10 -11.15
N LEU A 104 21.10 12.08 -10.30
CA LEU A 104 22.39 11.67 -9.77
C LEU A 104 23.14 10.79 -10.79
N LYS A 105 24.28 11.28 -11.28
CA LYS A 105 25.22 10.50 -12.09
C LYS A 105 26.49 10.20 -11.29
N GLN A 106 26.76 8.91 -11.08
CA GLN A 106 27.99 8.44 -10.45
C GLN A 106 28.67 7.38 -11.31
N THR A 107 29.99 7.45 -11.35
CA THR A 107 30.87 6.44 -11.93
C THR A 107 31.32 5.49 -10.83
N MET A 108 31.32 4.19 -11.14
CA MET A 108 31.72 3.15 -10.21
C MET A 108 33.19 2.78 -10.42
N TYR A 109 33.95 2.70 -9.33
CA TYR A 109 35.37 2.33 -9.33
C TYR A 109 35.60 1.12 -8.44
N LYS A 110 36.47 0.21 -8.88
CA LYS A 110 36.94 -0.92 -8.08
C LYS A 110 38.29 -0.57 -7.47
N GLY A 111 38.33 -0.47 -6.16
CA GLY A 111 39.52 -0.24 -5.36
C GLY A 111 40.12 -1.52 -4.78
N HIS A 112 41.03 -1.34 -3.81
CA HIS A 112 41.72 -2.46 -3.16
C HIS A 112 40.76 -3.23 -2.24
N ARG A 113 40.79 -4.57 -2.31
CA ARG A 113 39.94 -5.41 -1.46
C ARG A 113 40.61 -5.55 -0.09
N PRO A 114 39.93 -5.21 1.02
CA PRO A 114 40.50 -5.43 2.34
C PRO A 114 40.59 -6.95 2.61
N PRO A 115 41.67 -7.43 3.25
CA PRO A 115 41.91 -8.87 3.48
C PRO A 115 40.79 -9.60 4.25
N MET A 116 39.98 -8.86 5.01
CA MET A 116 38.94 -9.41 5.90
C MET A 116 37.58 -9.64 5.22
N VAL A 117 37.42 -9.28 3.94
CA VAL A 117 36.16 -9.49 3.22
C VAL A 117 36.29 -10.74 2.34
N SER A 118 35.69 -11.84 2.79
CA SER A 118 35.53 -13.06 1.99
C SER A 118 34.75 -12.73 0.71
N GLN A 119 35.09 -13.38 -0.41
CA GLN A 119 34.49 -13.24 -1.75
C GLN A 119 33.05 -12.69 -1.74
N GLY A 120 32.91 -11.40 -2.05
CA GLY A 120 31.63 -10.69 -2.02
C GLY A 120 31.76 -9.23 -2.46
N CYS A 121 30.62 -8.58 -2.70
CA CYS A 121 30.58 -7.13 -2.92
C CYS A 121 30.86 -6.40 -1.61
N TYR A 122 31.69 -5.37 -1.67
CA TYR A 122 31.91 -4.46 -0.56
C TYR A 122 31.94 -3.02 -1.07
N ASN A 123 31.06 -2.15 -0.59
CA ASN A 123 30.97 -0.73 -0.93
C ASN A 123 30.75 0.20 0.29
N GLY A 124 30.60 -0.37 1.49
CA GLY A 124 30.49 0.38 2.74
C GLY A 124 29.08 0.90 3.07
N CYS A 125 28.09 0.73 2.19
CA CYS A 125 26.72 1.20 2.41
C CYS A 125 25.99 0.50 3.57
N CYS A 126 26.40 -0.69 3.97
CA CYS A 126 25.83 -1.38 5.13
C CYS A 126 26.46 -0.98 6.46
N ARG A 127 27.54 -0.18 6.47
CA ARG A 127 28.22 0.25 7.71
C ARG A 127 27.34 1.10 8.62
N SER A 128 26.45 1.91 8.04
CA SER A 128 25.50 2.74 8.78
C SER A 128 24.28 1.96 9.30
N GLN A 129 24.21 0.65 9.05
CA GLN A 129 23.06 -0.20 9.39
C GLN A 129 21.72 0.38 8.91
N PRO A 130 21.57 0.62 7.59
CA PRO A 130 20.40 1.35 7.07
C PRO A 130 19.07 0.58 7.21
N CYS A 131 19.11 -0.74 7.41
CA CYS A 131 17.91 -1.57 7.50
C CYS A 131 17.28 -1.53 8.90
N MET A 132 16.01 -1.14 8.98
CA MET A 132 15.23 -1.07 10.21
C MET A 132 14.66 -2.44 10.61
N ASN A 133 14.10 -2.51 11.83
CA ASN A 133 13.32 -3.64 12.33
C ASN A 133 14.01 -5.02 12.22
N GLY A 134 15.35 -5.04 12.40
CA GLY A 134 16.15 -6.27 12.32
C GLY A 134 16.39 -6.79 10.91
N GLY A 135 16.15 -5.97 9.88
CA GLY A 135 16.43 -6.31 8.49
C GLY A 135 17.93 -6.56 8.24
N THR A 136 18.25 -7.47 7.33
CA THR A 136 19.64 -7.77 6.95
C THR A 136 20.05 -6.93 5.74
N CYS A 137 21.15 -6.18 5.88
CA CYS A 137 21.69 -5.35 4.80
C CYS A 137 22.60 -6.16 3.87
N VAL A 138 22.38 -6.07 2.57
CA VAL A 138 23.19 -6.70 1.53
C VAL A 138 23.71 -5.63 0.56
N GLU A 139 25.03 -5.52 0.42
CA GLU A 139 25.67 -4.56 -0.48
C GLU A 139 25.65 -5.05 -1.94
N HIS A 140 25.53 -4.11 -2.88
CA HIS A 140 25.50 -4.35 -4.32
C HIS A 140 26.52 -3.47 -5.05
N CYS A 141 27.31 -4.10 -5.91
CA CYS A 141 28.44 -3.47 -6.62
C CYS A 141 28.26 -3.53 -8.14
N ASN A 142 27.01 -3.67 -8.60
CA ASN A 142 26.67 -3.82 -10.01
C ASN A 142 26.13 -2.52 -10.62
N SER A 143 25.66 -1.59 -9.78
CA SER A 143 25.08 -0.32 -10.20
C SER A 143 25.39 0.79 -9.19
N PRO A 144 25.66 2.02 -9.65
CA PRO A 144 25.76 3.18 -8.77
C PRO A 144 24.42 3.60 -8.15
N LYS A 145 23.28 3.15 -8.70
CA LYS A 145 21.94 3.54 -8.22
C LYS A 145 21.33 2.55 -7.23
N ASN A 146 21.76 1.29 -7.25
CA ASN A 146 21.31 0.25 -6.34
C ASN A 146 22.53 -0.27 -5.58
N LYS A 147 22.90 0.41 -4.49
CA LYS A 147 24.12 0.14 -3.72
C LYS A 147 23.91 -0.86 -2.58
N PHE A 148 22.68 -1.04 -2.12
CA PHE A 148 22.33 -2.05 -1.12
C PHE A 148 20.84 -2.41 -1.21
N THR A 149 20.46 -3.52 -0.57
CA THR A 149 19.06 -3.90 -0.33
C THR A 149 18.91 -4.42 1.08
N CYS A 150 17.71 -4.24 1.65
CA CYS A 150 17.36 -4.80 2.95
C CYS A 150 16.48 -6.04 2.77
N ILE A 151 16.90 -7.15 3.37
CA ILE A 151 16.06 -8.34 3.53
C ILE A 151 15.27 -8.17 4.83
N CYS A 152 13.96 -8.00 4.71
CA CYS A 152 13.10 -7.72 5.85
C CYS A 152 12.74 -8.96 6.65
N GLN A 153 12.71 -8.81 7.97
CA GLN A 153 12.18 -9.82 8.87
C GLN A 153 10.68 -9.98 8.69
N LYS A 154 10.13 -11.08 9.23
CA LYS A 154 8.70 -11.34 9.26
C LYS A 154 7.93 -10.13 9.79
N TRP A 155 6.79 -9.85 9.17
CA TRP A 155 5.88 -8.73 9.46
C TRP A 155 6.41 -7.32 9.14
N HIS A 156 7.52 -7.18 8.41
CA HIS A 156 8.02 -5.87 7.97
C HIS A 156 8.26 -5.86 6.46
N HIS A 157 8.15 -4.68 5.87
CA HIS A 157 8.38 -4.44 4.43
C HIS A 157 8.83 -3.00 4.20
N GLY A 158 9.03 -2.63 2.94
CA GLY A 158 9.59 -1.32 2.56
C GLY A 158 11.04 -1.45 2.12
N LYS A 159 11.63 -0.35 1.63
CA LYS A 159 12.99 -0.37 1.06
C LYS A 159 14.06 -0.65 2.10
N ILE A 160 13.82 -0.18 3.31
CA ILE A 160 14.69 -0.39 4.47
C ILE A 160 13.95 -1.07 5.61
N CYS A 161 12.88 -1.81 5.32
CA CYS A 161 12.07 -2.52 6.32
C CYS A 161 11.40 -1.59 7.34
N GLU A 162 11.12 -0.34 6.96
CA GLU A 162 10.54 0.69 7.80
C GLU A 162 9.03 0.52 8.05
N LYS A 163 8.34 -0.25 7.20
CA LYS A 163 6.89 -0.45 7.27
C LYS A 163 6.55 -1.78 7.93
N THR A 164 5.44 -1.81 8.67
CA THR A 164 4.91 -3.03 9.30
C THR A 164 3.76 -3.59 8.46
N ILE A 165 3.74 -4.90 8.27
CA ILE A 165 2.62 -5.61 7.63
C ILE A 165 1.49 -5.74 8.66
N SER A 166 0.57 -4.77 8.62
CA SER A 166 -0.45 -4.57 9.66
C SER A 166 -1.89 -4.60 9.12
N SER A 167 -2.04 -4.74 7.80
CA SER A 167 -3.31 -4.91 7.10
C SER A 167 -3.13 -5.72 5.80
N CYS A 168 -4.23 -6.15 5.19
CA CYS A 168 -4.18 -6.82 3.89
C CYS A 168 -3.59 -5.91 2.81
N MET A 169 -3.81 -4.59 2.88
CA MET A 169 -3.18 -3.67 1.93
C MET A 169 -1.66 -3.59 2.10
N ASP A 170 -1.15 -3.75 3.33
CA ASP A 170 0.29 -3.84 3.56
C ASP A 170 0.86 -5.14 2.98
N VAL A 171 0.14 -6.27 3.05
CA VAL A 171 0.52 -7.53 2.37
C VAL A 171 0.59 -7.34 0.86
N ARG A 172 -0.42 -6.67 0.28
CA ARG A 172 -0.46 -6.35 -1.16
C ARG A 172 0.73 -5.47 -1.56
N SER A 173 1.04 -4.46 -0.75
CA SER A 173 2.10 -3.47 -0.99
C SER A 173 3.51 -4.03 -0.75
N ALA A 174 3.64 -5.08 0.06
CA ALA A 174 4.90 -5.75 0.33
C ALA A 174 5.33 -6.69 -0.82
N SER A 175 4.42 -7.02 -1.72
CA SER A 175 4.62 -8.03 -2.77
C SER A 175 4.74 -7.39 -4.15
N SER A 176 5.68 -7.87 -4.96
CA SER A 176 5.83 -7.45 -6.35
C SER A 176 4.72 -7.99 -7.26
N MET A 177 4.19 -9.17 -6.93
CA MET A 177 3.05 -9.80 -7.59
C MET A 177 1.79 -9.64 -6.72
N ILE A 178 0.61 -9.78 -7.34
CA ILE A 178 -0.66 -9.85 -6.59
C ILE A 178 -0.61 -11.12 -5.72
N PRO A 179 -0.68 -11.00 -4.38
CA PRO A 179 -0.71 -12.16 -3.50
C PRO A 179 -1.97 -12.99 -3.74
N LYS A 180 -1.92 -14.29 -3.45
CA LYS A 180 -3.11 -15.13 -3.50
C LYS A 180 -4.02 -14.84 -2.32
N ASP A 181 -5.32 -14.97 -2.53
CA ASP A 181 -6.30 -14.95 -1.45
C ASP A 181 -5.97 -16.03 -0.41
N GLY A 182 -6.15 -15.70 0.87
CA GLY A 182 -5.83 -16.62 1.94
C GLY A 182 -5.69 -15.97 3.30
N VAL A 183 -5.26 -16.75 4.28
CA VAL A 183 -5.06 -16.30 5.66
C VAL A 183 -3.64 -15.77 5.83
N TYR A 184 -3.53 -14.54 6.33
CA TYR A 184 -2.26 -13.87 6.61
C TYR A 184 -2.19 -13.48 8.08
N GLU A 185 -0.99 -13.58 8.65
CA GLU A 185 -0.69 -13.10 10.00
C GLU A 185 -0.29 -11.63 9.96
N LEU A 186 -1.13 -10.78 10.55
CA LEU A 186 -0.93 -9.33 10.57
C LEU A 186 -0.46 -8.89 11.96
N LYS A 187 0.60 -8.09 12.01
CA LYS A 187 1.11 -7.52 13.27
C LYS A 187 0.50 -6.13 13.45
N ARG A 188 -0.40 -5.99 14.42
CA ARG A 188 -1.06 -4.71 14.70
C ARG A 188 -0.06 -3.67 15.20
N PHE A 189 -0.20 -2.44 14.72
CA PHE A 189 0.65 -1.33 15.18
C PHE A 189 0.32 -0.87 16.61
N ASP A 190 -0.96 -0.91 16.99
CA ASP A 190 -1.45 -0.30 18.23
C ASP A 190 -1.10 -1.08 19.50
N ASN A 191 -1.10 -2.41 19.44
CA ASN A 191 -0.83 -3.28 20.59
C ASN A 191 0.16 -4.41 20.30
N ARG A 192 0.77 -4.43 19.10
CA ARG A 192 1.72 -5.45 18.64
C ARG A 192 1.18 -6.87 18.57
N ALA A 193 -0.13 -7.08 18.76
CA ALA A 193 -0.74 -8.40 18.66
C ALA A 193 -0.67 -8.91 17.22
N ILE A 194 -0.43 -10.21 17.09
CA ILE A 194 -0.46 -10.92 15.82
C ILE A 194 -1.87 -11.49 15.66
N ILE A 195 -2.53 -11.16 14.55
CA ILE A 195 -3.89 -11.61 14.27
C ILE A 195 -3.95 -12.31 12.91
N PRO A 196 -4.53 -13.53 12.82
CA PRO A 196 -4.81 -14.15 11.54
C PRO A 196 -6.04 -13.49 10.93
N VAL A 197 -5.97 -13.16 9.64
CA VAL A 197 -7.05 -12.53 8.89
C VAL A 197 -7.08 -13.10 7.47
N TYR A 198 -8.28 -13.36 6.94
CA TYR A 198 -8.43 -13.70 5.54
C TYR A 198 -8.36 -12.43 4.69
N CYS A 199 -7.38 -12.37 3.80
CA CYS A 199 -7.20 -11.32 2.82
C CYS A 199 -7.67 -11.81 1.45
N ALA A 200 -8.43 -10.97 0.76
CA ALA A 200 -8.75 -11.16 -0.65
C ALA A 200 -8.16 -10.02 -1.48
N PHE A 201 -7.50 -10.39 -2.57
CA PHE A 201 -6.82 -9.51 -3.50
C PHE A 201 -7.50 -9.66 -4.86
N GLN A 202 -7.96 -8.54 -5.41
CA GLN A 202 -8.50 -8.50 -6.77
C GLN A 202 -7.41 -8.07 -7.75
N ASP A 203 -7.76 -7.99 -9.03
CA ASP A 203 -6.85 -7.52 -10.09
C ASP A 203 -6.40 -6.06 -9.91
N ASP A 204 -7.14 -5.22 -9.15
CA ASP A 204 -6.69 -3.86 -8.86
C ASP A 204 -5.57 -3.87 -7.79
N PRO A 205 -4.33 -3.48 -8.15
CA PRO A 205 -3.20 -3.45 -7.22
C PRO A 205 -3.37 -2.46 -6.06
N ARG A 206 -4.33 -1.54 -6.16
CA ARG A 206 -4.59 -0.48 -5.17
C ARG A 206 -5.60 -0.90 -4.11
N GLN A 207 -6.22 -2.07 -4.25
CA GLN A 207 -7.26 -2.54 -3.34
C GLN A 207 -6.87 -3.84 -2.65
N ALA A 208 -7.22 -3.94 -1.39
CA ALA A 208 -7.14 -5.17 -0.63
C ALA A 208 -8.31 -5.26 0.36
N TRP A 209 -8.85 -6.47 0.51
CA TRP A 209 -10.06 -6.72 1.29
C TRP A 209 -9.75 -7.57 2.50
N THR A 210 -10.26 -7.15 3.66
CA THR A 210 -10.17 -7.85 4.94
C THR A 210 -11.53 -8.44 5.29
N LEU A 211 -11.60 -9.76 5.45
CA LEU A 211 -12.84 -10.43 5.90
C LEU A 211 -13.15 -10.03 7.35
N ILE A 212 -14.36 -9.52 7.59
CA ILE A 212 -14.82 -9.16 8.95
C ILE A 212 -15.91 -10.09 9.47
N GLU A 213 -16.68 -10.71 8.59
CA GLU A 213 -17.74 -11.66 8.92
C GLU A 213 -18.02 -12.59 7.73
N SER A 214 -18.34 -13.85 8.03
CA SER A 214 -18.87 -14.83 7.08
C SER A 214 -19.90 -15.71 7.78
N PHE A 215 -21.01 -16.01 7.11
CA PHE A 215 -22.01 -16.95 7.62
C PHE A 215 -22.71 -17.68 6.50
N SER A 216 -23.17 -18.90 6.77
CA SER A 216 -24.09 -19.64 5.89
C SER A 216 -25.54 -19.24 6.13
N ARG A 217 -26.42 -19.44 5.15
CA ARG A 217 -27.87 -19.21 5.30
C ARG A 217 -28.47 -20.00 6.45
N ASN A 218 -27.95 -21.20 6.73
CA ASN A 218 -28.41 -22.02 7.85
C ASN A 218 -28.07 -21.41 9.23
N GLN A 219 -27.24 -20.37 9.27
CA GLN A 219 -26.81 -19.75 10.52
C GLN A 219 -27.62 -18.49 10.84
N SER A 220 -28.49 -18.58 11.85
CA SER A 220 -29.34 -17.48 12.30
C SER A 220 -28.67 -16.53 13.31
N LEU A 221 -27.48 -16.87 13.81
CA LEU A 221 -26.82 -16.14 14.90
C LEU A 221 -26.63 -14.64 14.60
N PHE A 222 -26.32 -14.29 13.36
CA PHE A 222 -26.08 -12.90 12.99
C PHE A 222 -27.34 -12.15 12.56
N LYS A 223 -28.45 -12.86 12.32
CA LYS A 223 -29.73 -12.27 11.87
C LYS A 223 -30.12 -11.02 12.66
N GLY A 224 -29.97 -11.06 13.98
CA GLY A 224 -30.29 -9.93 14.86
C GLY A 224 -29.12 -9.08 15.35
N THR A 225 -27.91 -9.25 14.79
CA THR A 225 -26.70 -8.67 15.37
C THR A 225 -26.00 -7.67 14.42
N PRO A 226 -26.38 -6.38 14.39
CA PRO A 226 -25.67 -5.38 13.57
C PRO A 226 -24.18 -5.25 13.97
N PHE A 227 -23.32 -4.77 13.07
CA PHE A 227 -21.85 -4.79 13.25
C PHE A 227 -21.32 -4.07 14.50
N TYR A 228 -22.01 -3.03 14.96
CA TYR A 228 -21.63 -2.30 16.18
C TYR A 228 -21.93 -3.07 17.48
N ILE A 229 -22.68 -4.18 17.40
CA ILE A 229 -22.88 -5.11 18.50
C ILE A 229 -21.85 -6.23 18.41
N GLY A 230 -21.11 -6.44 19.51
CA GLY A 230 -20.08 -7.46 19.60
C GLY A 230 -20.66 -8.86 19.62
N ASN A 231 -20.37 -9.67 18.60
CA ASN A 231 -20.73 -11.09 18.55
C ASN A 231 -19.58 -11.87 17.90
N THR A 232 -18.52 -12.08 18.67
CA THR A 232 -17.27 -12.60 18.11
C THR A 232 -17.36 -14.11 17.91
N GLN A 233 -17.10 -14.60 16.69
CA GLN A 233 -17.17 -16.03 16.35
C GLN A 233 -15.92 -16.45 15.58
N ASN A 234 -15.29 -17.56 15.97
CA ASN A 234 -14.12 -18.12 15.28
C ASN A 234 -13.02 -17.09 14.94
N ARG A 235 -12.82 -16.08 15.81
CA ARG A 235 -11.97 -14.89 15.51
C ARG A 235 -10.52 -15.18 15.14
N ASN A 236 -10.00 -16.35 15.53
CA ASN A 236 -8.62 -16.77 15.26
C ASN A 236 -8.56 -17.92 14.23
N LEU A 237 -9.71 -18.31 13.67
CA LEU A 237 -9.86 -19.37 12.68
C LEU A 237 -10.50 -18.83 11.39
N PRO A 238 -10.03 -17.71 10.81
CA PRO A 238 -10.53 -17.30 9.51
C PRO A 238 -10.19 -18.38 8.45
N PRO A 239 -11.04 -18.57 7.41
CA PRO A 239 -12.27 -17.82 7.18
C PRO A 239 -13.51 -18.41 7.86
N SER A 240 -13.49 -19.67 8.32
CA SER A 240 -14.65 -20.42 8.84
C SER A 240 -15.97 -20.02 8.17
N TRP A 241 -16.09 -20.29 6.86
CA TRP A 241 -17.10 -19.67 5.98
C TRP A 241 -18.53 -19.72 6.51
N ASP A 242 -18.92 -20.80 7.18
CA ASP A 242 -20.27 -20.98 7.73
C ASP A 242 -20.55 -20.14 8.97
N LEU A 243 -19.52 -19.75 9.73
CA LEU A 243 -19.62 -19.02 10.99
C LEU A 243 -18.29 -18.35 11.36
N PHE A 244 -18.16 -17.07 11.06
CA PHE A 244 -17.00 -16.26 11.39
C PHE A 244 -17.39 -14.82 11.62
N ARG A 245 -16.88 -14.20 12.68
CA ARG A 245 -17.00 -12.75 12.91
C ARG A 245 -15.86 -12.23 13.76
N LEU A 246 -15.14 -11.26 13.23
CA LEU A 246 -14.11 -10.56 13.99
C LEU A 246 -14.73 -9.83 15.19
N GLY A 247 -13.99 -9.78 16.30
CA GLY A 247 -14.42 -9.01 17.46
C GLY A 247 -14.40 -7.51 17.19
N LEU A 248 -15.26 -6.76 17.88
CA LEU A 248 -15.51 -5.34 17.64
C LEU A 248 -14.23 -4.49 17.62
N LEU A 249 -13.28 -4.73 18.54
CA LEU A 249 -11.99 -4.02 18.57
C LEU A 249 -11.08 -4.31 17.36
N ARG A 250 -11.22 -5.48 16.73
CA ARG A 250 -10.51 -5.82 15.48
C ARG A 250 -11.20 -5.19 14.27
N VAL A 251 -12.53 -5.25 14.22
CA VAL A 251 -13.30 -4.59 13.16
C VAL A 251 -13.06 -3.09 13.15
N GLN A 252 -13.07 -2.44 14.32
CA GLN A 252 -12.76 -1.01 14.48
C GLN A 252 -11.34 -0.66 14.02
N TYR A 253 -10.35 -1.53 14.30
CA TYR A 253 -8.99 -1.33 13.83
C TYR A 253 -8.91 -1.31 12.29
N PHE A 254 -9.58 -2.25 11.61
CA PHE A 254 -9.61 -2.28 10.15
C PHE A 254 -10.46 -1.14 9.58
N ARG A 255 -11.59 -0.81 10.22
CA ARG A 255 -12.48 0.28 9.82
C ARG A 255 -11.74 1.61 9.71
N ARG A 256 -10.84 1.94 10.64
CA ARG A 256 -10.06 3.19 10.62
C ARG A 256 -9.08 3.30 9.44
N ARG A 257 -8.77 2.18 8.79
CA ARG A 257 -7.85 2.11 7.65
C ARG A 257 -8.59 1.99 6.33
N SER A 258 -9.79 1.43 6.35
CA SER A 258 -10.61 1.18 5.19
C SER A 258 -11.42 2.40 4.74
N THR A 259 -11.60 2.51 3.43
CA THR A 259 -12.45 3.51 2.75
C THR A 259 -13.67 2.86 2.09
N LEU A 260 -13.60 1.55 1.85
CA LEU A 260 -14.63 0.75 1.19
C LEU A 260 -15.13 -0.35 2.11
N PHE A 261 -16.32 -0.86 1.80
CA PHE A 261 -16.79 -2.16 2.26
C PHE A 261 -17.46 -2.89 1.10
N ARG A 262 -17.60 -4.20 1.23
CA ARG A 262 -18.41 -4.99 0.28
C ARG A 262 -19.11 -6.15 0.98
N ALA A 263 -20.19 -6.61 0.38
CA ALA A 263 -20.78 -7.91 0.67
C ALA A 263 -20.66 -8.80 -0.58
N THR A 264 -20.25 -10.04 -0.38
CA THR A 264 -20.19 -11.06 -1.45
C THR A 264 -21.02 -12.27 -1.06
N CYS A 265 -21.57 -12.94 -2.06
CA CYS A 265 -22.36 -14.14 -1.88
C CYS A 265 -21.63 -15.36 -2.43
N ASP A 266 -21.55 -16.42 -1.63
CA ASP A 266 -20.95 -17.72 -1.97
C ASP A 266 -19.52 -17.60 -2.52
N PHE A 267 -18.76 -16.65 -1.96
CA PHE A 267 -17.40 -16.32 -2.37
C PHE A 267 -16.47 -17.54 -2.56
N PRO A 268 -16.38 -18.52 -1.64
CA PRO A 268 -15.42 -19.61 -1.79
C PRO A 268 -15.72 -20.54 -2.97
N ASN A 269 -16.95 -20.56 -3.46
CA ASN A 269 -17.40 -21.51 -4.49
C ASN A 269 -17.56 -20.86 -5.87
N ARG A 270 -17.13 -19.60 -6.03
CA ARG A 270 -17.40 -18.81 -7.23
C ARG A 270 -16.14 -18.26 -7.87
N MET A 271 -16.12 -18.28 -9.21
CA MET A 271 -15.09 -17.62 -10.03
C MET A 271 -15.38 -16.14 -10.27
N SER A 272 -16.65 -15.73 -10.24
CA SER A 272 -17.08 -14.33 -10.40
C SER A 272 -17.88 -13.88 -9.18
N LEU A 273 -17.64 -12.64 -8.75
CA LEU A 273 -18.37 -12.03 -7.64
C LEU A 273 -19.78 -11.56 -8.03
N THR A 274 -20.05 -11.32 -9.31
CA THR A 274 -21.41 -11.04 -9.80
C THR A 274 -22.05 -12.31 -10.37
N PRO A 275 -23.38 -12.49 -10.22
CA PRO A 275 -24.33 -11.59 -9.57
C PRO A 275 -24.24 -11.59 -8.03
N ASP A 276 -24.98 -10.71 -7.35
CA ASP A 276 -25.07 -10.60 -5.89
C ASP A 276 -23.76 -10.09 -5.25
N LEU A 277 -23.43 -8.84 -5.57
CA LEU A 277 -22.28 -8.11 -5.08
C LEU A 277 -22.70 -6.70 -4.65
N LEU A 278 -22.35 -6.31 -3.43
CA LEU A 278 -22.54 -4.96 -2.92
C LEU A 278 -21.19 -4.32 -2.70
N ILE A 279 -20.98 -3.09 -3.17
CA ILE A 279 -19.79 -2.28 -2.85
C ILE A 279 -20.26 -0.90 -2.40
N GLY A 280 -19.83 -0.50 -1.21
CA GLY A 280 -20.11 0.83 -0.65
C GLY A 280 -18.84 1.56 -0.23
N ARG A 281 -18.95 2.88 -0.08
CA ARG A 281 -17.93 3.69 0.57
C ARG A 281 -18.33 3.89 2.02
N LEU A 282 -17.35 3.76 2.92
CA LEU A 282 -17.57 4.01 4.35
C LEU A 282 -17.85 5.49 4.67
N SER A 283 -17.66 6.40 3.70
CA SER A 283 -18.08 7.80 3.78
C SER A 283 -19.57 8.01 3.49
N ASP A 284 -20.20 7.12 2.74
CA ASP A 284 -21.63 7.17 2.41
C ASP A 284 -22.46 6.34 3.40
N VAL A 285 -21.93 5.17 3.79
CA VAL A 285 -22.54 4.25 4.76
C VAL A 285 -21.45 3.64 5.64
N ASP A 286 -21.36 4.06 6.90
CA ASP A 286 -20.46 3.46 7.86
C ASP A 286 -21.13 2.27 8.54
N ILE A 287 -21.09 1.10 7.87
CA ILE A 287 -21.69 -0.15 8.34
C ILE A 287 -21.25 -0.57 9.75
N ILE A 288 -20.13 -0.02 10.26
CA ILE A 288 -19.55 -0.37 11.56
C ILE A 288 -20.01 0.59 12.67
N ASN A 289 -20.14 1.89 12.39
CA ASN A 289 -20.37 2.91 13.43
C ASN A 289 -21.77 3.52 13.40
N GLU A 290 -22.42 3.59 12.24
CA GLU A 290 -23.79 4.07 12.18
C GLU A 290 -24.72 3.08 12.88
N LYS A 291 -25.72 3.62 13.58
CA LYS A 291 -26.70 2.85 14.36
C LYS A 291 -28.10 3.12 13.83
N ASP A 292 -28.91 2.08 13.85
CA ASP A 292 -30.34 2.13 13.58
C ASP A 292 -30.66 2.85 12.25
N ILE A 293 -29.97 2.44 11.18
CA ILE A 293 -30.24 2.96 9.84
C ILE A 293 -31.57 2.39 9.34
N ALA A 294 -32.44 3.28 8.88
CA ALA A 294 -33.58 2.99 8.03
C ALA A 294 -33.69 4.07 6.95
N GLY A 295 -33.48 3.69 5.68
CA GLY A 295 -33.75 4.56 4.53
C GLY A 295 -32.79 4.36 3.36
N CYS A 296 -32.91 5.21 2.35
CA CYS A 296 -32.07 5.13 1.15
C CYS A 296 -30.63 5.56 1.45
N ARG A 297 -29.68 4.69 1.11
CA ARG A 297 -28.25 4.97 1.22
C ARG A 297 -27.56 4.76 -0.11
N ARG A 298 -26.50 5.54 -0.36
CA ARG A 298 -25.75 5.51 -1.63
C ARG A 298 -24.70 4.41 -1.60
N TYR A 299 -24.61 3.67 -2.71
CA TYR A 299 -23.63 2.61 -2.92
C TYR A 299 -22.81 2.86 -4.18
N LYS A 300 -21.54 2.42 -4.15
CA LYS A 300 -20.64 2.51 -5.31
C LYS A 300 -21.13 1.57 -6.41
N PHE A 301 -21.52 0.35 -6.05
CA PHE A 301 -22.06 -0.65 -6.96
C PHE A 301 -23.01 -1.58 -6.20
N ILE A 302 -24.14 -1.90 -6.82
CA ILE A 302 -25.10 -2.89 -6.34
C ILE A 302 -25.34 -3.85 -7.50
N ASP A 303 -25.29 -5.14 -7.24
CA ASP A 303 -25.82 -6.18 -8.11
C ASP A 303 -26.63 -7.13 -7.23
N ILE A 304 -27.91 -7.29 -7.55
CA ILE A 304 -28.78 -8.30 -6.94
C ILE A 304 -29.39 -9.10 -8.08
N ARG A 305 -29.13 -10.40 -8.12
CA ARG A 305 -29.62 -11.34 -9.15
C ARG A 305 -29.28 -10.89 -10.59
N GLY A 306 -28.17 -10.17 -10.78
CA GLY A 306 -27.72 -9.69 -12.09
C GLY A 306 -28.34 -8.37 -12.53
N HIS A 307 -29.30 -7.83 -11.77
CA HIS A 307 -29.73 -6.44 -11.91
C HIS A 307 -28.76 -5.56 -11.15
N ASN A 308 -28.09 -4.67 -11.86
CA ASN A 308 -27.04 -3.86 -11.28
C ASN A 308 -27.28 -2.36 -11.45
N CYS A 309 -26.59 -1.62 -10.60
CA CYS A 309 -26.66 -0.17 -10.56
C CYS A 309 -25.38 0.39 -9.94
N THR A 310 -24.89 1.49 -10.50
CA THR A 310 -23.66 2.16 -10.07
C THR A 310 -23.98 3.54 -9.55
N ASN A 311 -23.36 3.93 -8.44
CA ASN A 311 -23.54 5.25 -7.82
C ASN A 311 -25.01 5.62 -7.56
N CYS A 312 -25.76 4.70 -6.96
CA CYS A 312 -27.18 4.85 -6.77
C CYS A 312 -27.59 4.44 -5.36
N THR A 313 -28.81 4.80 -4.98
CA THR A 313 -29.33 4.54 -3.65
C THR A 313 -30.13 3.27 -3.58
N ALA A 314 -30.01 2.56 -2.45
CA ALA A 314 -30.87 1.42 -2.12
C ALA A 314 -31.32 1.51 -0.67
N ASN A 315 -32.48 0.93 -0.41
CA ASN A 315 -33.03 0.89 0.92
C ASN A 315 -32.15 0.04 1.84
N THR A 316 -31.72 0.65 2.94
CA THR A 316 -30.79 0.04 3.89
C THR A 316 -31.45 -0.01 5.25
N ARG A 317 -31.33 -1.17 5.89
CA ARG A 317 -31.87 -1.46 7.21
C ARG A 317 -30.80 -2.14 8.05
N HIS A 318 -30.53 -1.62 9.24
CA HIS A 318 -29.84 -2.35 10.31
C HIS A 318 -30.01 -1.63 11.64
N GLY A 319 -30.10 -2.36 12.73
CA GLY A 319 -30.36 -1.73 14.01
C GLY A 319 -30.66 -2.69 15.14
N THR A 320 -30.61 -2.17 16.36
CA THR A 320 -31.03 -2.89 17.57
C THR A 320 -32.51 -2.71 17.84
N SER A 321 -33.13 -1.60 17.40
CA SER A 321 -34.56 -1.33 17.58
C SER A 321 -35.46 -2.45 17.06
N PHE A 322 -35.03 -3.13 15.98
CA PHE A 322 -35.77 -4.23 15.37
C PHE A 322 -34.96 -5.53 15.29
N SER A 323 -33.78 -5.58 15.94
CA SER A 323 -32.86 -6.72 15.85
C SER A 323 -32.59 -7.12 14.39
N TRP A 324 -32.03 -6.19 13.62
CA TRP A 324 -31.71 -6.38 12.21
C TRP A 324 -30.22 -6.32 11.98
N HIS A 325 -29.67 -7.39 11.41
CA HIS A 325 -28.38 -7.35 10.73
C HIS A 325 -28.43 -6.35 9.58
N PHE A 326 -27.27 -5.93 9.11
CA PHE A 326 -27.19 -5.16 7.87
C PHE A 326 -27.76 -5.94 6.70
N HIS A 327 -28.73 -5.34 6.01
CA HIS A 327 -29.33 -5.85 4.78
C HIS A 327 -29.87 -4.71 3.90
N LEU A 328 -30.13 -5.06 2.63
CA LEU A 328 -30.89 -4.22 1.71
C LEU A 328 -32.26 -4.82 1.46
N ASP A 329 -33.29 -3.99 1.64
CA ASP A 329 -34.68 -4.33 1.41
C ASP A 329 -35.17 -3.68 0.11
N ILE A 330 -35.07 -4.42 -0.98
CA ILE A 330 -35.41 -3.94 -2.32
C ILE A 330 -36.91 -4.06 -2.65
N THR A 331 -37.73 -4.52 -1.70
CA THR A 331 -39.12 -4.90 -1.97
C THR A 331 -40.08 -3.71 -1.82
N HIS A 332 -39.66 -2.68 -1.08
CA HIS A 332 -40.41 -1.44 -0.90
C HIS A 332 -40.06 -0.39 -1.97
N GLN A 333 -40.63 -0.54 -3.17
CA GLN A 333 -40.45 0.40 -4.29
C GLN A 333 -41.00 1.81 -4.01
N GLY A 334 -41.75 2.01 -2.92
CA GLY A 334 -42.26 3.31 -2.48
C GLY A 334 -41.28 4.17 -1.66
N ASP A 335 -40.10 3.63 -1.31
CA ASP A 335 -39.17 4.29 -0.38
C ASP A 335 -38.31 5.38 -1.04
N GLY A 336 -38.43 5.57 -2.35
CA GLY A 336 -37.80 6.67 -3.09
C GLY A 336 -36.29 6.50 -3.37
N CYS A 337 -35.78 5.28 -3.27
CA CYS A 337 -34.39 4.98 -3.63
C CYS A 337 -34.24 4.85 -5.16
N ASP A 338 -33.04 4.80 -5.70
CA ASP A 338 -32.85 4.71 -7.16
C ASP A 338 -32.98 3.25 -7.66
N PHE A 339 -32.48 2.29 -6.86
CA PHE A 339 -32.34 0.90 -7.26
C PHE A 339 -33.64 0.10 -7.07
N HIS A 340 -34.25 -0.30 -8.19
CA HIS A 340 -35.51 -1.04 -8.23
C HIS A 340 -35.44 -2.27 -9.15
N PRO A 341 -34.77 -3.35 -8.72
CA PRO A 341 -34.81 -4.61 -9.45
C PRO A 341 -36.21 -5.26 -9.36
N PRO A 342 -36.56 -6.18 -10.28
CA PRO A 342 -37.81 -6.93 -10.18
C PRO A 342 -37.91 -7.72 -8.87
N VAL A 343 -39.00 -7.54 -8.12
CA VAL A 343 -39.26 -8.27 -6.88
C VAL A 343 -39.78 -9.66 -7.23
N THR A 344 -39.03 -10.71 -6.86
CA THR A 344 -39.41 -12.12 -7.07
C THR A 344 -40.00 -12.76 -5.83
N VAL A 345 -39.55 -12.31 -4.65
CA VAL A 345 -40.03 -12.73 -3.33
C VAL A 345 -40.26 -11.46 -2.52
N GLN A 346 -41.45 -11.33 -1.94
CA GLN A 346 -41.81 -10.19 -1.09
C GLN A 346 -41.00 -10.25 0.21
N ASP A 347 -40.60 -9.09 0.73
CA ASP A 347 -39.81 -8.90 1.96
C ASP A 347 -38.44 -9.62 1.99
N ALA A 348 -37.95 -10.09 0.83
CA ALA A 348 -36.66 -10.76 0.74
C ALA A 348 -35.47 -9.81 0.95
N ASP A 349 -34.74 -10.06 2.02
CA ASP A 349 -33.57 -9.29 2.43
C ASP A 349 -32.30 -9.71 1.68
N ASN A 350 -31.49 -8.73 1.30
CA ASN A 350 -30.26 -8.97 0.54
C ASN A 350 -29.04 -8.70 1.40
N PHE A 351 -28.02 -9.57 1.28
CA PHE A 351 -26.74 -9.49 1.99
C PHE A 351 -26.79 -9.64 3.53
N GLY A 352 -27.96 -9.90 4.13
CA GLY A 352 -28.10 -10.25 5.54
C GLY A 352 -29.56 -10.38 5.97
N PHE A 353 -29.78 -10.58 7.28
CA PHE A 353 -31.09 -10.81 7.94
C PHE A 353 -31.82 -12.10 7.46
N TYR A 354 -32.12 -12.24 6.18
CA TYR A 354 -32.71 -13.43 5.54
C TYR A 354 -33.91 -14.00 6.31
N ASP A 355 -34.90 -13.16 6.63
CA ASP A 355 -36.18 -13.68 7.15
C ASP A 355 -36.95 -14.38 6.03
N ASP A 356 -37.13 -13.67 4.92
CA ASP A 356 -37.65 -14.21 3.68
C ASP A 356 -36.52 -14.55 2.69
N ILE A 357 -36.64 -15.73 2.07
CA ILE A 357 -35.55 -16.35 1.31
C ILE A 357 -35.83 -16.27 -0.18
N ASP A 358 -34.99 -15.52 -0.90
CA ASP A 358 -34.95 -15.57 -2.36
C ASP A 358 -33.96 -16.66 -2.83
N GLY A 359 -34.48 -17.78 -3.34
CA GLY A 359 -33.66 -18.87 -3.87
C GLY A 359 -32.86 -18.53 -5.13
N ALA A 360 -33.15 -17.41 -5.81
CA ALA A 360 -32.39 -16.97 -6.97
C ALA A 360 -31.09 -16.23 -6.61
N SER A 361 -31.02 -15.63 -5.41
CA SER A 361 -29.80 -14.97 -4.93
C SER A 361 -28.74 -16.00 -4.55
N LYS A 362 -27.48 -15.77 -4.94
CA LYS A 362 -26.36 -16.62 -4.57
C LYS A 362 -26.09 -16.65 -3.08
N CYS A 363 -26.53 -15.64 -2.33
CA CYS A 363 -26.39 -15.61 -0.88
C CYS A 363 -27.29 -16.63 -0.18
N THR A 364 -28.40 -17.00 -0.82
CA THR A 364 -29.50 -17.75 -0.18
C THR A 364 -29.97 -18.97 -0.98
N ALA A 365 -29.34 -19.28 -2.12
CA ALA A 365 -29.72 -20.36 -3.03
C ALA A 365 -29.81 -21.75 -2.36
N THR A 366 -28.96 -22.03 -1.38
CA THR A 366 -28.94 -23.30 -0.62
C THR A 366 -28.77 -23.02 0.87
N PRO A 367 -29.06 -23.98 1.78
CA PRO A 367 -28.72 -23.83 3.20
C PRO A 367 -27.23 -23.54 3.46
N GLN A 368 -26.35 -24.02 2.58
CA GLN A 368 -24.90 -23.86 2.66
C GLN A 368 -24.40 -22.60 1.95
N SER A 369 -25.27 -21.88 1.23
CA SER A 369 -24.90 -20.61 0.60
C SER A 369 -24.44 -19.64 1.67
N THR A 370 -23.35 -18.92 1.40
CA THR A 370 -22.69 -18.07 2.39
C THR A 370 -22.73 -16.60 2.00
N THR A 371 -22.62 -15.72 3.00
CA THR A 371 -22.51 -14.28 2.84
C THR A 371 -21.28 -13.80 3.58
N GLN A 372 -20.43 -13.03 2.89
CA GLN A 372 -19.21 -12.47 3.48
C GLN A 372 -19.26 -10.96 3.46
N TRP A 373 -18.89 -10.35 4.58
CA TRP A 373 -18.70 -8.92 4.72
C TRP A 373 -17.22 -8.58 4.87
N TRP A 374 -16.81 -7.53 4.16
CA TRP A 374 -15.41 -7.16 4.02
C TRP A 374 -15.21 -5.66 4.22
N LEU A 375 -14.06 -5.29 4.77
CA LEU A 375 -13.57 -3.92 4.76
C LEU A 375 -12.41 -3.80 3.76
N GLY A 376 -12.47 -2.77 2.91
CA GLY A 376 -11.52 -2.53 1.82
C GLY A 376 -10.68 -1.29 2.04
N GLU A 377 -9.36 -1.43 1.88
CA GLU A 377 -8.44 -0.29 1.73
C GLU A 377 -8.24 0.00 0.24
N GLU A 378 -8.21 1.27 -0.14
CA GLU A 378 -7.93 1.76 -1.50
C GLU A 378 -6.84 2.85 -1.36
N LYS A 379 -5.65 2.65 -1.95
CA LYS A 379 -4.51 3.60 -1.85
C LYS A 379 -3.98 4.06 -3.20
#